data_AF-A0A7C3LKS7-F1
#
_entry.id   AF-A0A7C3LKS7-F1
#
_cell.length_a   1.000
_cell.length_b   1.000
_cell.length_c   1.000
_cell.angle_alpha   90.00
_cell.angle_beta   90.00
_cell.angle_gamma   90.00
#
_symmetry.space_group_name_H-M   'P 1'
#
loop_
_entity.id
_entity.type
_entity.pdbx_description
1 polymer ?
#
loop_
_entity_poly.entity_id
_entity_poly.type
_entity_poly.pdbx_seq_one_letter_code
_entity_poly.pdbx_strand_id
1 'polypeptide(L)'
;MDILQLIDRLEELFNDAKSVPFTHNVVVDEDRMLELIDQMRIAIPEEVKKAQQVVAQRDRVMAQAQEEANRTLQLSRDKAEQLIQKDMIVQDAQRRAEQIINQARAEAEATRADADNYVIETLMQLQDHIAKLSNQVSNGVRMVQEDQMRKAAMSPASISASMPEKVEK
;
A
#
# COMPACT_ATOMS: atom_id res chain seq x y z
N MET A 1 56.97 -32.97 17.57
CA MET A 1 56.80 -33.53 18.92
C MET A 1 55.79 -32.65 19.62
N ASP A 2 54.70 -33.25 20.08
CA ASP A 2 53.71 -32.51 20.87
C ASP A 2 54.26 -32.29 22.28
N ILE A 3 53.85 -31.21 22.95
CA ILE A 3 54.28 -30.91 24.32
C ILE A 3 53.94 -32.07 25.26
N LEU A 4 52.80 -32.71 25.03
CA LEU A 4 52.34 -33.89 25.78
C LEU A 4 53.32 -35.06 25.66
N GLN A 5 53.81 -35.34 24.45
CA GLN A 5 54.75 -36.44 24.22
C GLN A 5 56.11 -36.20 24.87
N LEU A 6 56.53 -34.93 25.01
CA LEU A 6 57.76 -34.59 25.73
C LEU A 6 57.59 -34.75 27.23
N ILE A 7 56.41 -34.43 27.77
CA ILE A 7 56.07 -34.65 29.18
C ILE A 7 56.02 -36.15 29.48
N ASP A 8 55.36 -36.95 28.63
CA ASP A 8 55.29 -38.40 28.78
C ASP A 8 56.69 -39.04 28.80
N ARG A 9 57.59 -38.58 27.93
CA ARG A 9 59.00 -39.04 27.91
C ARG A 9 59.80 -38.60 29.13
N LEU A 10 59.54 -37.42 29.66
CA LEU A 10 60.18 -36.95 30.90
C LEU A 10 59.70 -37.79 32.10
N GLU A 11 58.42 -38.15 32.12
CA GLU A 11 57.84 -39.04 33.14
C GLU A 11 58.42 -40.45 33.03
N GLU A 12 58.57 -40.99 31.82
CA GLU A 12 59.24 -42.28 31.57
C GLU A 12 60.70 -42.26 32.05
N LEU A 13 61.45 -41.22 31.70
CA LEU A 13 62.83 -41.02 32.14
C LEU A 13 62.95 -40.97 33.68
N PHE A 14 61.97 -40.37 34.35
CA PHE A 14 61.94 -40.29 35.81
C PHE A 14 61.55 -41.64 36.45
N ASN A 15 60.64 -42.39 35.85
CA ASN A 15 60.23 -43.71 36.32
C ASN A 15 61.33 -44.76 36.19
N ASP A 16 62.16 -44.67 35.15
CA ASP A 16 63.31 -45.58 34.92
C ASP A 16 64.54 -45.24 35.77
N ALA A 17 64.53 -44.10 36.45
CA ALA A 17 65.68 -43.60 37.15
C ALA A 17 65.92 -44.34 38.48
N LYS A 18 67.18 -44.64 38.77
CA LYS A 18 67.55 -45.51 39.92
C LYS A 18 67.49 -44.71 41.22
N SER A 19 66.61 -45.10 42.14
CA SER A 19 66.56 -44.51 43.49
C SER A 19 67.75 -44.96 44.34
N VAL A 20 68.34 -44.04 45.08
CA VAL A 20 69.47 -44.32 45.97
C VAL A 20 68.95 -44.73 47.36
N PRO A 21 69.28 -45.94 47.87
CA PRO A 21 68.79 -46.41 49.17
C PRO A 21 69.13 -45.45 50.31
N PHE A 22 68.20 -45.28 51.26
CA PHE A 22 68.31 -44.36 52.39
C PHE A 22 68.33 -42.86 52.05
N THR A 23 68.05 -42.48 50.80
CA THR A 23 67.91 -41.07 50.38
C THR A 23 66.65 -40.87 49.52
N HIS A 24 66.20 -39.62 49.40
CA HIS A 24 65.12 -39.25 48.45
C HIS A 24 65.66 -38.91 47.05
N ASN A 25 66.93 -39.24 46.78
CA ASN A 25 67.61 -38.85 45.55
C ASN A 25 67.47 -39.94 44.49
N VAL A 26 67.34 -39.50 43.24
CA VAL A 26 67.17 -40.35 42.06
C VAL A 26 68.30 -40.04 41.08
N VAL A 27 68.92 -41.09 40.55
CA VAL A 27 70.01 -40.97 39.56
C VAL A 27 69.41 -41.04 38.16
N VAL A 28 69.54 -39.94 37.42
CA VAL A 28 69.01 -39.76 36.07
C VAL A 28 70.17 -39.60 35.08
N ASP A 29 69.99 -40.06 33.85
CA ASP A 29 70.90 -39.82 32.73
C ASP A 29 70.86 -38.34 32.33
N GLU A 30 71.96 -37.64 32.57
CA GLU A 30 72.09 -36.20 32.33
C GLU A 30 71.93 -35.85 30.84
N ASP A 31 72.52 -36.64 29.94
CA ASP A 31 72.47 -36.37 28.50
C ASP A 31 71.03 -36.46 27.98
N ARG A 32 70.31 -37.51 28.37
CA ARG A 32 68.90 -37.69 27.99
C ARG A 32 67.98 -36.63 28.59
N MET A 33 68.24 -36.21 29.84
CA MET A 33 67.46 -35.15 30.50
C MET A 33 67.68 -33.80 29.79
N LEU A 34 68.92 -33.46 29.45
CA LEU A 34 69.26 -32.23 28.74
C LEU A 34 68.66 -32.20 27.33
N GLU A 35 68.70 -33.33 26.60
CA GLU A 35 68.04 -33.44 25.29
C GLU A 35 66.53 -33.20 25.35
N LEU A 36 65.84 -33.73 26.38
CA LEU A 36 64.41 -33.50 26.58
C LEU A 36 64.12 -32.03 26.91
N ILE A 37 64.94 -31.40 27.74
CA ILE A 37 64.81 -29.97 28.08
C ILE A 37 65.00 -29.10 26.84
N ASP A 38 65.99 -29.39 26.00
CA ASP A 38 66.22 -28.64 24.75
C ASP A 38 65.06 -28.83 23.76
N GLN A 39 64.52 -30.04 23.65
CA GLN A 39 63.32 -30.29 22.84
C GLN A 39 62.10 -29.54 23.36
N MET A 40 61.88 -29.52 24.68
CA MET A 40 60.80 -28.74 25.31
C MET A 40 60.99 -27.24 25.09
N ARG A 41 62.22 -26.74 25.19
CA ARG A 41 62.55 -25.32 24.96
C ARG A 41 62.20 -24.85 23.56
N ILE A 42 62.26 -25.74 22.57
CA ILE A 42 61.88 -25.43 21.18
C ILE A 42 60.38 -25.62 20.95
N ALA A 43 59.79 -26.71 21.45
CA ALA A 43 58.41 -27.08 21.14
C ALA A 43 57.35 -26.28 21.93
N ILE A 44 57.59 -26.01 23.21
CA ILE A 44 56.60 -25.35 24.09
C ILE A 44 56.25 -23.94 23.60
N PRO A 45 57.22 -23.05 23.28
CA PRO A 45 56.90 -21.69 22.86
C PRO A 45 56.09 -21.66 21.56
N GLU A 46 56.41 -22.54 20.60
CA GLU A 46 55.69 -22.65 19.34
C GLU A 46 54.25 -23.11 19.56
N GLU A 47 54.02 -24.10 20.44
CA GLU A 47 52.67 -24.60 20.72
C GLU A 47 51.82 -23.57 21.48
N VAL A 48 52.41 -22.85 22.45
CA VAL A 48 51.74 -21.73 23.13
C VAL A 48 51.37 -20.62 22.14
N LYS A 49 52.26 -20.29 21.21
CA LYS A 49 52.01 -19.26 20.18
C LYS A 49 50.88 -19.68 19.24
N LYS A 50 50.82 -20.94 18.81
CA LYS A 50 49.70 -21.46 18.01
C LYS A 50 48.39 -21.40 18.79
N ALA A 51 48.37 -21.82 20.06
CA ALA A 51 47.18 -21.75 20.90
C ALA A 51 46.67 -20.30 21.03
N GLN A 52 47.57 -19.33 21.27
CA GLN A 52 47.24 -17.91 21.30
C GLN A 52 46.68 -17.40 19.96
N GLN A 53 47.23 -17.84 18.83
CA GLN A 53 46.72 -17.50 17.50
C GLN A 53 45.31 -18.04 17.27
N VAL A 54 45.03 -19.28 17.67
CA VAL A 54 43.70 -19.88 17.56
C VAL A 54 42.68 -19.12 18.41
N VAL A 55 43.03 -18.75 19.64
CA VAL A 55 42.17 -17.93 20.51
C VAL A 55 41.90 -16.57 19.89
N ALA A 56 42.95 -15.87 19.41
CA ALA A 56 42.80 -14.58 18.74
C ALA A 56 41.95 -14.66 17.47
N GLN A 57 42.08 -15.75 16.69
CA GLN A 57 41.27 -15.98 15.50
C GLN A 57 39.82 -16.25 15.88
N ARG A 58 39.56 -17.08 16.90
CA ARG A 58 38.21 -17.32 17.42
C ARG A 58 37.56 -16.00 17.83
N ASP A 59 38.24 -15.17 18.60
CA ASP A 59 37.69 -13.90 19.07
C ASP A 59 37.37 -12.95 17.92
N ARG A 60 38.23 -12.90 16.88
CA ARG A 60 37.93 -12.15 15.65
C ARG A 60 36.70 -12.67 14.92
N VAL A 61 36.59 -13.99 14.74
CA VAL A 61 35.43 -14.61 14.08
C VAL A 61 34.15 -14.34 14.87
N MET A 62 34.20 -14.43 16.20
CA MET A 62 33.05 -14.13 17.06
C MET A 62 32.64 -12.66 16.96
N ALA A 63 33.61 -11.73 16.94
CA ALA A 63 33.33 -10.31 16.78
C ALA A 63 32.67 -10.02 15.42
N GLN A 64 33.21 -10.59 14.33
CA GLN A 64 32.64 -10.45 12.99
C GLN A 64 31.22 -11.05 12.90
N ALA A 65 31.02 -12.25 13.44
CA ALA A 65 29.70 -12.89 13.45
C ALA A 65 28.68 -12.05 14.23
N GLN A 66 29.08 -11.44 15.36
CA GLN A 66 28.21 -10.56 16.13
C GLN A 66 27.86 -9.28 15.36
N GLU A 67 28.83 -8.69 14.66
CA GLU A 67 28.60 -7.51 13.81
C GLU A 67 27.64 -7.83 12.66
N GLU A 68 27.86 -8.95 11.95
CA GLU A 68 27.00 -9.40 10.86
C GLU A 68 25.58 -9.73 11.35
N ALA A 69 25.45 -10.36 12.51
CA ALA A 69 24.16 -10.63 13.14
C ALA A 69 23.42 -9.33 13.48
N ASN A 70 24.11 -8.36 14.09
CA ASN A 70 23.53 -7.05 14.42
C ASN A 70 23.10 -6.30 13.16
N ARG A 71 23.94 -6.30 12.11
CA ARG A 71 23.63 -5.69 10.81
C ARG A 71 22.42 -6.33 10.16
N THR A 72 22.33 -7.66 10.17
CA THR A 72 21.21 -8.41 9.60
C THR A 72 19.91 -8.12 10.34
N LEU A 73 19.98 -8.05 11.67
CA LEU A 73 18.83 -7.70 12.51
C LEU A 73 18.34 -6.27 12.23
N GLN A 74 19.26 -5.31 12.08
CA GLN A 74 18.92 -3.94 11.73
C GLN A 74 18.25 -3.85 10.36
N LEU A 75 18.84 -4.45 9.32
CA LEU A 75 18.24 -4.49 7.97
C LEU A 75 16.85 -5.14 7.97
N SER A 76 16.66 -6.19 8.77
CA SER A 76 15.36 -6.87 8.89
C SER A 76 14.31 -5.98 9.57
N ARG A 77 14.71 -5.23 10.60
CA ARG A 77 13.83 -4.24 11.28
C ARG A 77 13.44 -3.12 10.33
N ASP A 78 14.41 -2.53 9.63
CA ASP A 78 14.16 -1.44 8.67
C ASP A 78 13.19 -1.91 7.56
N LYS A 79 13.39 -3.13 7.04
CA LYS A 79 12.51 -3.71 6.03
C LYS A 79 11.10 -3.99 6.57
N ALA A 80 10.98 -4.46 7.81
CA ALA A 80 9.68 -4.69 8.44
C ALA A 80 8.92 -3.36 8.63
N GLU A 81 9.60 -2.31 9.08
CA GLU A 81 9.03 -0.97 9.23
C GLU A 81 8.54 -0.41 7.89
N GLN A 82 9.35 -0.53 6.83
CA GLN A 82 8.97 -0.13 5.47
C GLN A 82 7.73 -0.88 4.96
N LEU A 83 7.63 -2.18 5.22
CA LEU A 83 6.46 -2.98 4.82
C LEU A 83 5.20 -2.53 5.56
N ILE A 84 5.29 -2.34 6.89
CA ILE A 84 4.17 -1.84 7.68
C ILE A 84 3.73 -0.45 7.21
N GLN A 85 4.69 0.45 6.96
CA GLN A 85 4.39 1.78 6.45
C GLN A 85 3.70 1.72 5.09
N LYS A 86 4.18 0.88 4.17
CA LYS A 86 3.56 0.66 2.86
C LYS A 86 2.14 0.13 3.01
N ASP A 87 1.92 -0.86 3.87
CA ASP A 87 0.59 -1.43 4.11
C ASP A 87 -0.37 -0.40 4.69
N MET A 88 0.07 0.43 5.65
CA MET A 88 -0.73 1.53 6.19
C MET A 88 -1.09 2.57 5.12
N ILE A 89 -0.15 2.91 4.23
CA ILE A 89 -0.43 3.83 3.10
C ILE A 89 -1.46 3.22 2.15
N VAL A 90 -1.34 1.92 1.82
CA VAL A 90 -2.30 1.24 0.95
C VAL A 90 -3.69 1.18 1.59
N GLN A 91 -3.78 0.86 2.88
CA GLN A 91 -5.05 0.86 3.60
C GLN A 91 -5.67 2.26 3.66
N ASP A 92 -4.88 3.31 3.90
CA ASP A 92 -5.40 4.68 3.90
C ASP A 92 -5.87 5.11 2.50
N ALA A 93 -5.11 4.78 1.47
CA ALA A 93 -5.48 5.04 0.08
C ALA A 93 -6.78 4.32 -0.30
N GLN A 94 -6.97 3.07 0.14
CA GLN A 94 -8.20 2.31 -0.10
C GLN A 94 -9.40 2.95 0.61
N ARG A 95 -9.26 3.34 1.88
CA ARG A 95 -10.33 4.06 2.61
C ARG A 95 -10.71 5.36 1.92
N ARG A 96 -9.72 6.16 1.48
CA ARG A 96 -9.99 7.40 0.73
C ARG A 96 -10.68 7.13 -0.60
N ALA A 97 -10.26 6.10 -1.33
CA ALA A 97 -10.90 5.71 -2.59
C ALA A 97 -12.37 5.33 -2.37
N GLU A 98 -12.67 4.54 -1.34
CA GLU A 98 -14.05 4.19 -0.97
C GLU A 98 -14.88 5.42 -0.59
N GLN A 99 -14.30 6.36 0.17
CA GLN A 99 -14.95 7.63 0.49
C GLN A 99 -15.26 8.46 -0.76
N ILE A 100 -14.31 8.59 -1.69
CA ILE A 100 -14.50 9.31 -2.96
C ILE A 100 -15.61 8.65 -3.78
N ILE A 101 -15.62 7.32 -3.88
CA ILE A 101 -16.66 6.59 -4.63
C ILE A 101 -18.04 6.80 -4.00
N ASN A 102 -18.14 6.72 -2.68
CA ASN A 102 -19.41 6.93 -1.98
C ASN A 102 -19.91 8.37 -2.14
N GLN A 103 -19.01 9.36 -2.03
CA GLN A 103 -19.34 10.76 -2.24
C GLN A 103 -19.81 11.01 -3.68
N ALA A 104 -19.08 10.50 -4.67
CA ALA A 104 -19.43 10.64 -6.08
C ALA A 104 -20.79 9.99 -6.41
N ARG A 105 -21.12 8.85 -5.77
CA ARG A 105 -22.44 8.22 -5.92
C ARG A 105 -23.54 9.08 -5.33
N ALA A 106 -23.35 9.60 -4.11
CA ALA A 106 -24.32 10.48 -3.47
C ALA A 106 -24.56 11.76 -4.28
N GLU A 107 -23.50 12.38 -4.79
CA GLU A 107 -23.58 13.56 -5.66
C GLU A 107 -24.29 13.25 -6.98
N ALA A 108 -24.02 12.09 -7.60
CA ALA A 108 -24.69 11.67 -8.82
C ALA A 108 -26.18 11.43 -8.61
N GLU A 109 -26.57 10.81 -7.48
CA GLU A 109 -27.97 10.62 -7.10
C GLU A 109 -28.68 11.95 -6.85
N ALA A 110 -28.04 12.86 -6.10
CA ALA A 110 -28.57 14.21 -5.86
C ALA A 110 -28.76 14.98 -7.18
N THR A 111 -27.75 14.97 -8.05
CA THR A 111 -27.80 15.65 -9.35
C THR A 111 -28.92 15.11 -10.23
N ARG A 112 -29.15 13.78 -10.22
CA ARG A 112 -30.27 13.17 -10.95
C ARG A 112 -31.62 13.62 -10.41
N ALA A 113 -31.78 13.60 -9.08
CA ALA A 113 -33.01 14.04 -8.45
C ALA A 113 -33.31 15.52 -8.75
N ASP A 114 -32.30 16.39 -8.69
CA ASP A 114 -32.43 17.81 -9.02
C ASP A 114 -32.79 18.02 -10.49
N ALA A 115 -32.17 17.25 -11.41
CA ALA A 115 -32.50 17.29 -12.83
C ALA A 115 -33.95 16.83 -13.10
N ASP A 116 -34.40 15.75 -12.46
CA ASP A 116 -35.77 15.25 -12.59
C ASP A 116 -36.78 16.28 -12.08
N ASN A 117 -36.51 16.91 -10.93
CA ASN A 117 -37.33 17.99 -10.37
C ASN A 117 -37.40 19.20 -11.32
N TYR A 118 -36.26 19.61 -11.87
CA TYR A 118 -36.20 20.71 -12.84
C TYR A 118 -37.00 20.40 -14.12
N VAL A 119 -36.93 19.17 -14.62
CA VAL A 119 -37.71 18.73 -15.78
C VAL A 119 -39.20 18.80 -15.48
N ILE A 120 -39.64 18.32 -14.31
CA ILE A 120 -41.05 18.38 -13.90
C ILE A 120 -41.51 19.84 -13.82
N GLU A 121 -40.76 20.71 -13.17
CA GLU A 121 -41.12 22.13 -13.06
C GLU A 121 -41.24 22.79 -14.44
N THR A 122 -40.27 22.55 -15.32
CA THR A 122 -40.27 23.08 -16.69
C THR A 122 -41.47 22.59 -17.50
N LEU A 123 -41.80 21.30 -17.39
CA LEU A 123 -42.97 20.72 -18.07
C LEU A 123 -44.29 21.28 -17.53
N MET A 124 -44.40 21.51 -16.21
CA MET A 124 -45.57 22.15 -15.61
C MET A 124 -45.74 23.59 -16.09
N GLN A 125 -44.65 24.37 -16.16
CA GLN A 125 -44.68 25.73 -16.71
C GLN A 125 -45.10 25.74 -18.19
N LEU A 126 -44.57 24.79 -18.97
CA LEU A 126 -44.96 24.63 -20.37
C LEU A 126 -46.44 24.27 -20.51
N GLN A 127 -46.96 23.38 -19.67
CA GLN A 127 -48.38 23.02 -19.64
C GLN A 127 -49.27 24.25 -19.38
N ASP A 128 -48.91 25.09 -18.41
CA ASP A 128 -49.65 26.33 -18.12
C ASP A 128 -49.63 27.31 -19.29
N HIS A 129 -48.48 27.46 -19.96
CA HIS A 129 -48.37 28.28 -21.17
C HIS A 129 -49.25 27.77 -22.31
N ILE A 130 -49.26 26.45 -22.55
CA ILE A 130 -50.11 25.83 -23.57
C ILE A 130 -51.59 26.03 -23.22
N ALA A 131 -51.98 25.89 -21.94
CA ALA A 131 -53.37 26.12 -21.51
C ALA A 131 -53.81 27.57 -21.76
N LYS A 132 -52.95 28.56 -21.46
CA LYS A 132 -53.19 29.97 -21.76
C LYS A 132 -53.35 30.22 -23.26
N LEU A 133 -52.45 29.68 -24.08
CA LEU A 133 -52.52 29.78 -25.54
C LEU A 133 -53.79 29.12 -26.09
N SER A 134 -54.17 27.95 -25.58
CA SER A 134 -55.38 27.24 -25.98
C SER A 134 -56.64 28.06 -25.68
N ASN A 135 -56.71 28.66 -24.49
CA ASN A 135 -57.81 29.57 -24.12
C ASN A 135 -57.86 30.80 -25.03
N GLN A 136 -56.71 31.39 -25.37
CA GLN A 136 -56.65 32.52 -26.32
C GLN A 136 -57.16 32.12 -27.71
N VAL A 137 -56.76 30.96 -28.22
CA VAL A 137 -57.24 30.43 -29.51
C VAL A 137 -58.74 30.17 -29.45
N SER A 138 -59.25 29.53 -28.40
CA SER A 138 -60.69 29.27 -28.24
C SER A 138 -61.52 30.56 -28.21
N ASN A 139 -61.06 31.57 -27.47
CA ASN A 139 -61.69 32.89 -27.43
C ASN A 139 -61.66 33.58 -28.82
N GLY A 140 -60.54 33.49 -29.54
CA GLY A 140 -60.42 34.01 -30.90
C GLY A 140 -61.38 33.34 -31.88
N VAL A 141 -61.50 32.00 -31.83
CA VAL A 141 -62.46 31.23 -32.65
C VAL A 141 -63.90 31.65 -32.35
N ARG A 142 -64.24 31.78 -31.05
CA ARG A 142 -65.58 32.22 -30.62
C ARG A 142 -65.92 33.62 -31.16
N MET A 143 -64.99 34.57 -31.07
CA MET A 143 -65.16 35.92 -31.58
C MET A 143 -65.42 35.94 -33.10
N VAL A 144 -64.69 35.13 -33.87
CA VAL A 144 -64.88 35.02 -35.32
C VAL A 144 -66.22 34.38 -35.67
N GLN A 145 -66.64 33.34 -34.94
CA GLN A 145 -67.96 32.72 -35.13
C GLN A 145 -69.09 33.69 -34.84
N GLU A 146 -68.98 34.48 -33.77
CA GLU A 146 -69.96 35.52 -33.44
C GLU A 146 -70.02 36.63 -34.52
N ASP A 147 -68.87 37.05 -35.06
CA ASP A 147 -68.82 38.01 -36.18
C ASP A 147 -69.45 37.44 -37.47
N GLN A 148 -69.21 36.15 -37.76
CA GLN A 148 -69.86 35.46 -38.88
C GLN A 148 -71.38 35.37 -38.69
N MET A 149 -71.86 35.04 -37.49
CA MET A 149 -73.30 35.01 -37.18
C MET A 149 -73.93 36.40 -37.31
N ARG A 150 -73.24 37.46 -36.87
CA ARG A 150 -73.71 38.85 -37.08
C ARG A 150 -73.76 39.22 -38.55
N LYS A 151 -72.73 38.91 -39.33
CA LYS A 151 -72.70 39.15 -40.78
C LYS A 151 -73.77 38.35 -41.54
N ALA A 152 -74.05 37.12 -41.12
CA ALA A 152 -75.13 36.30 -41.65
C ALA A 152 -76.51 36.89 -41.31
N ALA A 153 -76.70 37.44 -40.11
CA ALA A 153 -77.92 38.14 -39.71
C ALA A 153 -78.11 39.51 -40.41
N MET A 154 -77.03 40.12 -40.94
CA MET A 154 -77.05 41.42 -41.62
C MET A 154 -77.07 41.33 -43.17
N SER A 155 -77.15 40.13 -43.75
CA SER A 155 -77.26 39.97 -45.22
C SER A 155 -78.74 40.04 -45.68
N PRO A 156 -79.09 40.94 -46.62
CA PRO A 156 -80.49 41.25 -46.97
C PRO A 156 -81.07 40.21 -47.95
N ALA A 157 -82.07 39.46 -47.47
CA ALA A 157 -83.01 38.75 -48.34
C ALA A 157 -84.18 39.69 -48.72
N SER A 158 -83.94 40.67 -49.59
CA SER A 158 -84.99 41.32 -50.42
C SER A 158 -84.40 42.36 -51.38
N ILE A 159 -83.72 41.93 -52.44
CA ILE A 159 -83.72 42.68 -53.71
C ILE A 159 -84.04 41.67 -54.81
N SER A 160 -85.32 41.60 -55.20
CA SER A 160 -85.79 41.47 -56.59
C SER A 160 -87.22 40.93 -56.62
N ALA A 161 -88.19 41.76 -57.01
CA ALA A 161 -89.03 41.47 -58.18
C ALA A 161 -89.98 42.63 -58.50
N SER A 162 -90.17 42.82 -59.81
CA SER A 162 -91.22 43.54 -60.55
C SER A 162 -91.13 45.07 -60.73
N MET A 163 -90.45 45.48 -61.82
CA MET A 163 -91.04 46.39 -62.84
C MET A 163 -92.21 45.67 -63.55
N PRO A 164 -93.24 46.36 -64.08
CA PRO A 164 -93.21 47.00 -65.42
C PRO A 164 -93.79 48.45 -65.42
N GLU A 165 -93.29 49.39 -66.22
CA GLU A 165 -93.66 49.72 -67.62
C GLU A 165 -94.99 50.50 -67.80
N LYS A 166 -94.86 51.77 -68.28
CA LYS A 166 -95.80 52.62 -69.09
C LYS A 166 -97.14 53.08 -68.44
N VAL A 167 -97.82 54.18 -68.79
CA VAL A 167 -97.78 55.23 -69.84
C VAL A 167 -98.79 56.35 -69.45
N GLU A 168 -98.58 57.59 -69.94
CA GLU A 168 -99.52 58.73 -70.13
C GLU A 168 -100.48 59.12 -68.99
N LYS A 169 -100.65 60.40 -68.64
CA LYS A 169 -100.88 61.57 -69.49
C LYS A 169 -100.61 62.85 -68.70
#